data_AF-A0A6I9PPH8-F1
#
_entry.id   AF-A0A6I9PPH8-F1
#
_cell.length_a   1.000
_cell.length_b   1.000
_cell.length_c   1.000
_cell.angle_alpha   90.00
_cell.angle_beta   90.00
_cell.angle_gamma   90.00
#
_symmetry.space_group_name_H-M   'P 1'
#
loop_
_entity.id
_entity.type
_entity.pdbx_description
1 polymer ?
#
loop_
_entity_poly.entity_id
_entity_poly.type
_entity_poly.pdbx_seq_one_letter_code
_entity_poly.pdbx_strand_id
1 'polypeptide(L)'
;MREALLCFLLAAPVLLVAGSPVYKSDNGTVPLVIWHGMGDSCCNPLSMGAMKKMIEEEISGIYVLSLMIGKNVVQDTENGFFLNVNEQVSMACSQLAQDPQLKGGYNAMGFSQGAQFLRAVAQRCPSPPMKNLISVGGQHQGNIIKKKTFKKTQLTSLGIAAAANHFCFFLCLLITQS
;
A
#
# COMPACT_ATOMS: atom_id res chain seq x y z
N MET A 1 -54.75 50.44 -16.21
CA MET A 1 -54.77 50.78 -14.77
C MET A 1 -54.05 49.68 -14.01
N ARG A 2 -53.00 50.07 -13.27
CA ARG A 2 -52.45 49.51 -12.01
C ARG A 2 -52.26 47.99 -11.88
N GLU A 3 -51.01 47.52 -11.86
CA GLU A 3 -50.15 47.38 -10.66
C GLU A 3 -50.71 46.37 -9.63
N ALA A 4 -50.11 45.18 -9.55
CA ALA A 4 -49.59 44.59 -8.31
C ALA A 4 -48.90 43.24 -8.64
N LEU A 5 -47.59 43.01 -8.52
CA LEU A 5 -46.67 43.15 -7.38
C LEU A 5 -46.43 41.78 -6.68
N LEU A 6 -45.14 41.38 -6.70
CA LEU A 6 -44.38 40.55 -5.75
C LEU A 6 -44.19 39.04 -5.95
N CYS A 7 -42.89 38.74 -6.09
CA CYS A 7 -42.11 37.68 -5.44
C CYS A 7 -42.46 36.22 -5.75
N PHE A 8 -41.60 35.57 -6.53
CA PHE A 8 -40.72 34.50 -6.05
C PHE A 8 -39.63 34.23 -7.10
N LEU A 9 -38.75 35.22 -7.29
CA LEU A 9 -37.39 34.93 -7.73
C LEU A 9 -36.67 34.43 -6.47
N LEU A 10 -36.19 33.18 -6.48
CA LEU A 10 -35.07 32.62 -5.70
C LEU A 10 -35.31 31.14 -5.40
N ALA A 11 -34.98 30.28 -6.35
CA ALA A 11 -34.47 28.93 -6.09
C ALA A 11 -33.82 28.40 -7.37
N ALA A 12 -32.70 29.00 -7.76
CA ALA A 12 -31.79 28.30 -8.66
C ALA A 12 -31.16 27.16 -7.83
N PRO A 13 -31.27 25.88 -8.24
CA PRO A 13 -30.44 24.86 -7.65
C PRO A 13 -29.02 25.12 -8.17
N VAL A 14 -28.21 25.84 -7.39
CA VAL A 14 -26.76 25.81 -7.55
C VAL A 14 -26.35 24.40 -7.15
N LEU A 15 -26.39 23.49 -8.12
CA LEU A 15 -25.82 22.17 -8.01
C LEU A 15 -24.30 22.36 -7.98
N LEU A 16 -23.78 22.61 -6.79
CA LEU A 16 -22.34 22.65 -6.54
C LEU A 16 -21.85 21.20 -6.66
N VAL A 17 -21.63 20.75 -7.90
CA VAL A 17 -20.80 19.57 -8.15
C VAL A 17 -19.41 19.97 -7.68
N ALA A 18 -19.09 19.61 -6.44
CA ALA A 18 -17.73 19.52 -5.97
C ALA A 18 -17.07 18.45 -6.84
N GLY A 19 -16.54 18.86 -8.00
CA GLY A 19 -15.61 18.06 -8.76
C GLY A 19 -14.49 17.72 -7.80
N SER A 20 -14.45 16.46 -7.37
CA SER A 20 -13.27 15.96 -6.68
C SER A 20 -12.09 16.24 -7.62
N PRO A 21 -10.95 16.75 -7.14
CA PRO A 21 -9.77 16.84 -7.98
C PRO A 21 -9.52 15.42 -8.49
N VAL A 22 -9.79 15.20 -9.78
CA VAL A 22 -9.33 14.02 -10.49
C VAL A 22 -7.82 14.14 -10.42
N TYR A 23 -7.21 13.43 -9.47
CA TYR A 23 -5.78 13.31 -9.41
C TYR A 23 -5.39 12.60 -10.69
N LYS A 24 -5.01 13.41 -11.67
CA LYS A 24 -4.54 12.97 -12.97
C LYS A 24 -3.32 12.13 -12.65
N SER A 25 -3.46 10.80 -12.72
CA SER A 25 -2.28 9.97 -12.85
C SER A 25 -1.62 10.44 -14.13
N ASP A 26 -0.51 11.17 -14.00
CA ASP A 26 0.49 11.16 -15.06
C ASP A 26 0.67 9.70 -15.49
N ASN A 27 0.96 9.46 -16.76
CA ASN A 27 1.27 8.13 -17.33
C ASN A 27 2.43 7.46 -16.55
N GLY A 28 2.13 6.97 -15.36
CA GLY A 28 3.03 6.90 -14.23
C GLY A 28 2.63 5.69 -13.41
N THR A 29 3.63 4.89 -13.09
CA THR A 29 3.48 3.58 -12.49
C THR A 29 2.77 3.68 -11.14
N VAL A 30 1.96 2.66 -10.82
CA VAL A 30 1.24 2.63 -9.55
C VAL A 30 2.26 2.57 -8.40
N PRO A 31 2.19 3.48 -7.42
CA PRO A 31 3.10 3.46 -6.27
C PRO A 31 3.13 2.11 -5.55
N LEU A 32 4.28 1.79 -4.97
CA LEU A 32 4.47 0.59 -4.16
C LEU A 32 4.77 0.95 -2.71
N VAL A 33 4.01 0.39 -1.78
CA VAL A 33 4.26 0.44 -0.35
C VAL A 33 4.88 -0.87 0.10
N ILE A 34 6.02 -0.81 0.78
CA ILE A 34 6.73 -1.96 1.33
C ILE A 34 6.60 -1.95 2.86
N TRP A 35 6.35 -3.12 3.44
CA TRP A 35 6.43 -3.32 4.90
C TRP A 35 7.34 -4.51 5.21
N HIS A 36 8.44 -4.23 5.91
CA HIS A 36 9.43 -5.20 6.33
C HIS A 36 8.91 -6.21 7.38
N GLY A 37 9.70 -7.26 7.61
CA GLY A 37 9.43 -8.30 8.61
C GLY A 37 10.01 -7.98 9.99
N MET A 38 9.82 -8.92 10.93
CA MET A 38 10.39 -8.83 12.29
C MET A 38 11.91 -8.66 12.25
N GLY A 39 12.45 -7.70 13.00
CA GLY A 39 13.89 -7.49 13.16
C GLY A 39 14.63 -6.91 11.96
N ASP A 40 13.90 -6.39 10.98
CA ASP A 40 14.45 -5.55 9.91
C ASP A 40 13.95 -4.11 10.05
N SER A 41 14.29 -3.24 9.10
CA SER A 41 13.82 -1.86 9.04
C SER A 41 13.49 -1.43 7.62
N CYS A 42 12.83 -0.28 7.47
CA CYS A 42 12.49 0.36 6.19
C CYS A 42 13.67 0.46 5.23
N CYS A 43 14.87 0.60 5.77
CA CYS A 43 15.94 1.33 5.09
C CYS A 43 17.29 0.61 5.15
N ASN A 44 17.33 -0.64 5.62
CA ASN A 44 18.53 -1.45 5.66
C ASN A 44 19.10 -1.65 4.24
N PRO A 45 20.32 -1.18 3.92
CA PRO A 45 20.88 -1.26 2.57
C PRO A 45 21.01 -2.67 2.00
N LEU A 46 21.12 -3.69 2.88
CA LEU A 46 21.26 -5.10 2.48
C LEU A 46 19.93 -5.85 2.39
N SER A 47 18.83 -5.23 2.83
CA SER A 47 17.49 -5.82 2.82
C SER A 47 16.50 -4.91 2.10
N MET A 48 15.62 -4.20 2.83
CA MET A 48 14.58 -3.35 2.21
C MET A 48 15.12 -2.22 1.34
N GLY A 49 16.30 -1.70 1.66
CA GLY A 49 17.00 -0.72 0.82
C GLY A 49 17.41 -1.30 -0.53
N ALA A 50 17.97 -2.52 -0.54
CA ALA A 50 18.29 -3.24 -1.77
C ALA A 50 17.03 -3.58 -2.58
N MET A 51 15.97 -4.02 -1.89
CA MET A 51 14.67 -4.31 -2.51
C MET A 51 14.06 -3.08 -3.18
N LYS A 52 14.03 -1.95 -2.47
CA LYS A 52 13.55 -0.67 -3.00
C LYS A 52 14.34 -0.27 -4.26
N LYS A 53 15.68 -0.29 -4.16
CA LYS A 53 16.56 0.07 -5.28
C LYS A 53 16.32 -0.81 -6.51
N MET A 54 16.23 -2.12 -6.32
CA MET A 54 15.98 -3.07 -7.41
C MET A 54 14.64 -2.81 -8.11
N ILE A 55 13.60 -2.45 -7.36
CA ILE A 55 12.28 -2.14 -7.93
C ILE A 55 12.31 -0.83 -8.70
N GLU A 56 13.00 0.19 -8.18
CA GLU A 56 13.18 1.48 -8.87
C GLU A 56 14.03 1.35 -10.15
N GLU A 57 15.00 0.43 -10.17
CA GLU A 57 15.82 0.13 -11.34
C GLU A 57 15.03 -0.57 -12.46
N GLU A 58 14.15 -1.51 -12.12
CA GLU A 58 13.34 -2.20 -13.13
C GLU A 58 12.17 -1.33 -13.61
N ILE A 59 11.44 -0.72 -12.66
CA ILE A 59 10.21 0.00 -12.97
C ILE A 59 10.51 1.50 -12.96
N SER A 60 10.96 1.99 -14.12
CA SER A 60 11.29 3.40 -14.29
C SER A 60 10.16 4.35 -13.85
N GLY A 61 10.47 5.28 -12.95
CA GLY A 61 9.53 6.29 -12.46
C GLY A 61 8.58 5.84 -11.36
N ILE A 62 8.72 4.61 -10.83
CA ILE A 62 7.89 4.15 -9.70
C ILE A 62 8.23 4.89 -8.40
N TYR A 63 7.17 5.28 -7.68
CA TYR A 63 7.31 5.73 -6.31
C TYR A 63 7.28 4.54 -5.35
N VAL A 64 8.36 4.32 -4.59
CA VAL A 64 8.43 3.27 -3.56
C VAL A 64 8.55 3.87 -2.17
N LEU A 65 7.51 3.64 -1.36
CA LEU A 65 7.49 3.96 0.06
C LEU A 65 7.79 2.70 0.89
N SER A 66 8.95 2.67 1.55
CA SER A 66 9.24 1.64 2.56
C SER A 66 8.83 2.17 3.94
N LEU A 67 7.83 1.54 4.56
CA LEU A 67 7.24 2.01 5.82
C LEU A 67 8.27 1.94 6.95
N MET A 68 8.36 3.03 7.70
CA MET A 68 9.16 3.14 8.93
C MET A 68 8.20 3.38 10.11
N ILE A 69 8.14 2.44 11.03
CA ILE A 69 7.33 2.50 12.24
C ILE A 69 8.18 3.00 13.40
N GLY A 70 8.26 4.32 13.53
CA GLY A 70 9.04 4.97 14.58
C GLY A 70 9.69 6.25 14.08
N LYS A 71 10.54 6.86 14.91
CA LYS A 71 11.23 8.11 14.54
C LYS A 71 12.54 7.87 13.77
N ASN A 72 13.10 6.66 13.84
CA ASN A 72 14.37 6.30 13.22
C ASN A 72 14.46 4.78 13.02
N VAL A 73 15.51 4.34 12.31
CA VAL A 73 15.77 2.94 11.94
C VAL A 73 15.88 2.01 13.15
N VAL A 74 16.45 2.49 14.27
CA VAL A 74 16.60 1.70 15.49
C VAL A 74 15.22 1.42 16.10
N GLN A 75 14.40 2.45 16.26
CA GLN A 75 13.03 2.30 16.75
C GLN A 75 12.19 1.43 15.81
N ASP A 76 12.34 1.57 14.49
CA ASP A 76 11.65 0.74 13.50
C ASP A 76 11.96 -0.76 13.69
N THR A 77 13.23 -1.08 13.92
CA THR A 77 13.69 -2.44 14.18
C THR A 77 13.13 -2.99 15.50
N GLU A 78 13.23 -2.21 16.58
CA GLU A 78 12.73 -2.59 17.92
C GLU A 78 11.21 -2.74 17.93
N ASN A 79 10.50 -1.81 17.28
CA ASN A 79 9.05 -1.83 17.16
C ASN A 79 8.57 -3.05 16.37
N GLY A 80 9.37 -3.58 15.45
CA GLY A 80 9.13 -4.85 14.79
C GLY A 80 8.91 -6.02 15.75
N PHE A 81 9.49 -5.97 16.96
CA PHE A 81 9.34 -6.99 18.01
C PHE A 81 8.36 -6.60 19.12
N PHE A 82 8.46 -5.37 19.64
CA PHE A 82 7.89 -5.04 20.95
C PHE A 82 6.63 -4.17 20.91
N LEU A 83 6.38 -3.49 19.78
CA LEU A 83 5.26 -2.57 19.68
C LEU A 83 3.96 -3.29 19.34
N ASN A 84 2.86 -2.88 19.96
CA ASN A 84 1.54 -3.45 19.70
C ASN A 84 1.16 -3.31 18.21
N VAL A 85 0.82 -4.43 17.57
CA VAL A 85 0.50 -4.45 16.13
C VAL A 85 -0.66 -3.54 15.76
N ASN A 86 -1.65 -3.33 16.65
CA ASN A 86 -2.75 -2.40 16.37
C ASN A 86 -2.25 -0.95 16.28
N GLU A 87 -1.29 -0.57 17.12
CA GLU A 87 -0.65 0.75 17.07
C GLU A 87 0.18 0.88 15.80
N GLN A 88 0.95 -0.16 15.43
CA GLN A 88 1.71 -0.17 14.17
C GLN A 88 0.81 0.04 12.95
N VAL A 89 -0.31 -0.68 12.89
CA VAL A 89 -1.30 -0.53 11.81
C VAL A 89 -1.90 0.87 11.81
N SER A 90 -2.20 1.45 12.98
CA SER A 90 -2.69 2.83 13.07
C SER A 90 -1.66 3.84 12.56
N MET A 91 -0.38 3.66 12.89
CA MET A 91 0.71 4.50 12.40
C MET A 91 0.86 4.39 10.88
N ALA A 92 0.84 3.17 10.34
CA ALA A 92 0.89 2.95 8.90
C ALA A 92 -0.30 3.60 8.19
N CYS A 93 -1.54 3.39 8.67
CA CYS A 93 -2.72 4.04 8.11
C CYS A 93 -2.58 5.58 8.08
N SER A 94 -2.03 6.17 9.15
CA SER A 94 -1.80 7.61 9.23
C SER A 94 -0.75 8.09 8.23
N GLN A 95 0.37 7.38 8.10
CA GLN A 95 1.41 7.70 7.11
C GLN A 95 0.86 7.61 5.68
N LEU A 96 0.12 6.55 5.36
CA LEU A 96 -0.46 6.32 4.03
C LEU A 96 -1.50 7.37 3.66
N ALA A 97 -2.33 7.81 4.62
CA ALA A 97 -3.33 8.85 4.40
C ALA A 97 -2.73 10.25 4.17
N GLN A 98 -1.55 10.51 4.74
CA GLN A 98 -0.87 11.81 4.62
C GLN A 98 -0.05 11.93 3.34
N ASP A 99 0.32 10.81 2.71
CA ASP A 99 1.12 10.81 1.50
C ASP A 99 0.28 11.18 0.25
N PRO A 100 0.52 12.34 -0.38
CA PRO A 100 -0.24 12.76 -1.57
C PRO A 100 -0.02 11.83 -2.77
N GLN A 101 1.11 11.13 -2.87
CA GLN A 101 1.41 10.24 -4.01
C GLN A 101 0.55 8.98 -3.98
N LEU A 102 0.02 8.61 -2.81
CA LEU A 102 -0.79 7.40 -2.64
C LEU A 102 -2.29 7.65 -2.81
N LYS A 103 -2.73 8.91 -2.95
CA LYS A 103 -4.16 9.27 -3.08
C LYS A 103 -4.89 8.55 -4.21
N GLY A 104 -4.18 8.28 -5.32
CA GLY A 104 -4.69 7.53 -6.48
C GLY A 104 -4.71 6.00 -6.30
N GLY A 105 -4.39 5.52 -5.10
CA GLY A 105 -4.24 4.12 -4.75
C GLY A 105 -2.84 3.57 -5.03
N TYR A 106 -2.51 2.47 -4.36
CA TYR A 106 -1.16 1.93 -4.31
C TYR A 106 -1.17 0.40 -4.30
N ASN A 107 -0.09 -0.21 -4.81
CA ASN A 107 0.21 -1.61 -4.58
C ASN A 107 0.97 -1.75 -3.25
N ALA A 108 0.81 -2.88 -2.57
CA ALA A 108 1.47 -3.13 -1.31
C ALA A 108 2.25 -4.45 -1.36
N MET A 109 3.44 -4.49 -0.78
CA MET A 109 4.28 -5.67 -0.66
C MET A 109 4.74 -5.84 0.78
N GLY A 110 4.36 -6.95 1.42
CA GLY A 110 4.74 -7.25 2.78
C GLY A 110 5.66 -8.45 2.88
N PHE A 111 6.68 -8.34 3.73
CA PHE A 111 7.64 -9.40 4.02
C PHE A 111 7.36 -10.03 5.38
N SER A 112 7.29 -11.36 5.45
CA SER A 112 7.06 -12.10 6.70
C SER A 112 5.83 -11.55 7.45
N GLN A 113 5.98 -11.04 8.68
CA GLN A 113 4.86 -10.45 9.45
C GLN A 113 4.23 -9.23 8.75
N GLY A 114 5.00 -8.43 8.01
CA GLY A 114 4.55 -7.21 7.34
C GLY A 114 3.42 -7.47 6.33
N ALA A 115 3.36 -8.67 5.73
CA ALA A 115 2.25 -9.07 4.87
C ALA A 115 0.91 -9.12 5.62
N GLN A 116 0.91 -9.63 6.85
CA GLN A 116 -0.31 -9.67 7.66
C GLN A 116 -0.71 -8.27 8.13
N PHE A 117 0.27 -7.41 8.38
CA PHE A 117 0.02 -6.04 8.81
C PHE A 117 -0.59 -5.22 7.69
N LEU A 118 -0.08 -5.38 6.45
CA LEU A 118 -0.69 -4.78 5.26
C LEU A 118 -2.09 -5.34 4.97
N ARG A 119 -2.35 -6.62 5.26
CA ARG A 119 -3.73 -7.14 5.23
C ARG A 119 -4.63 -6.42 6.24
N ALA A 120 -4.13 -6.14 7.45
CA ALA A 120 -4.88 -5.38 8.46
C ALA A 120 -5.11 -3.93 8.03
N VAL A 121 -4.13 -3.28 7.39
CA VAL A 121 -4.29 -1.94 6.75
C VAL A 121 -5.42 -1.97 5.74
N ALA A 122 -5.42 -2.90 4.79
CA ALA A 122 -6.48 -3.03 3.78
C ALA A 122 -7.88 -3.20 4.41
N GLN A 123 -7.96 -3.87 5.57
CA GLN A 123 -9.22 -4.10 6.27
C GLN A 123 -9.67 -2.92 7.15
N ARG A 124 -8.75 -2.11 7.67
CA ARG A 124 -9.05 -1.07 8.68
C ARG A 124 -9.05 0.35 8.14
N CYS A 125 -8.23 0.64 7.13
CA CYS A 125 -8.12 1.96 6.52
C CYS A 125 -8.21 1.84 4.99
N PRO A 126 -9.42 1.82 4.41
CA PRO A 126 -9.63 1.61 2.98
C PRO A 126 -9.25 2.81 2.09
N SER A 127 -8.78 3.91 2.70
CA SER A 127 -8.35 5.13 2.00
C SER A 127 -6.96 5.54 2.49
N PRO A 128 -5.95 5.70 1.60
CA PRO A 128 -6.02 5.48 0.16
C PRO A 128 -6.27 4.01 -0.23
N PRO A 129 -6.82 3.73 -1.43
CA PRO A 129 -7.19 2.38 -1.79
C PRO A 129 -5.97 1.51 -2.13
N MET A 130 -5.79 0.42 -1.39
CA MET A 130 -4.84 -0.63 -1.76
C MET A 130 -5.38 -1.43 -2.96
N LYS A 131 -4.65 -1.41 -4.07
CA LYS A 131 -5.03 -2.09 -5.33
C LYS A 131 -4.69 -3.57 -5.28
N ASN A 132 -3.43 -3.89 -5.00
CA ASN A 132 -2.93 -5.25 -4.90
C ASN A 132 -2.09 -5.43 -3.63
N LEU A 133 -2.15 -6.63 -3.04
CA LEU A 133 -1.32 -7.04 -1.91
C LEU A 133 -0.46 -8.23 -2.30
N ILE A 134 0.85 -8.05 -2.29
CA ILE A 134 1.86 -9.08 -2.49
C ILE A 134 2.38 -9.51 -1.11
N SER A 135 2.25 -10.80 -0.80
CA SER A 135 2.73 -11.38 0.45
C SER A 135 3.94 -12.25 0.20
N VAL A 136 5.12 -11.79 0.63
CA VAL A 136 6.38 -12.54 0.54
C VAL A 136 6.63 -13.23 1.88
N GLY A 137 6.37 -14.54 1.94
CA GLY A 137 6.55 -15.33 3.17
C GLY A 137 5.56 -15.00 4.31
N GLY A 138 4.44 -14.35 4.00
CA GLY A 138 3.44 -13.95 4.98
C GLY A 138 2.65 -15.09 5.64
N GLN A 139 2.50 -15.03 6.95
CA GLN A 139 1.85 -16.05 7.77
C GLN A 139 0.36 -15.74 8.00
N HIS A 140 -0.47 -15.54 6.97
CA HIS A 140 -1.83 -14.99 7.13
C HIS A 140 -2.82 -15.74 8.06
N GLN A 141 -2.44 -16.89 8.65
CA GLN A 141 -3.18 -17.62 9.70
C GLN A 141 -2.38 -17.84 11.01
N GLY A 142 -1.29 -17.09 11.25
CA GLY A 142 -0.27 -17.52 12.22
C GLY A 142 0.44 -18.80 11.75
N ASN A 143 1.29 -19.40 12.59
CA ASN A 143 2.13 -20.56 12.23
C ASN A 143 1.38 -21.89 11.99
N ILE A 144 0.14 -21.87 11.48
CA ILE A 144 -0.59 -23.05 11.02
C ILE A 144 -1.05 -22.82 9.57
N ILE A 145 -0.52 -23.64 8.66
CA ILE A 145 -0.71 -23.56 7.20
C ILE A 145 -2.16 -23.89 6.83
N LYS A 146 -2.98 -22.90 6.42
CA LYS A 146 -4.05 -23.07 5.41
C LYS A 146 -4.25 -21.81 4.55
N LYS A 147 -4.22 -22.00 3.23
CA LYS A 147 -4.49 -20.96 2.22
C LYS A 147 -5.95 -20.52 2.31
N LYS A 148 -6.22 -19.23 2.55
CA LYS A 148 -7.54 -18.63 2.28
C LYS A 148 -7.46 -17.89 0.94
N THR A 149 -8.21 -18.41 -0.02
CA THR A 149 -8.29 -17.96 -1.40
C THR A 149 -8.79 -16.53 -1.51
N PHE A 150 -7.94 -15.61 -1.93
CA PHE A 150 -8.32 -14.48 -2.79
C PHE A 150 -7.97 -14.89 -4.22
N LYS A 151 -8.77 -14.47 -5.21
CA LYS A 151 -8.90 -15.04 -6.57
C LYS A 151 -7.69 -15.82 -7.15
N LYS A 152 -8.02 -17.03 -7.58
CA LYS A 152 -7.19 -18.13 -8.11
C LYS A 152 -6.25 -17.73 -9.27
N THR A 153 -4.96 -17.59 -8.98
CA THR A 153 -3.86 -18.05 -9.85
C THR A 153 -2.70 -18.52 -8.95
N GLN A 154 -2.55 -19.83 -8.81
CA GLN A 154 -1.77 -20.44 -7.73
C GLN A 154 -0.45 -20.99 -8.30
N LEU A 155 0.69 -20.37 -7.93
CA LEU A 155 2.00 -20.99 -8.13
C LEU A 155 2.34 -21.86 -6.90
N THR A 156 2.76 -23.08 -7.19
CA THR A 156 3.10 -24.15 -6.26
C THR A 156 4.47 -23.96 -5.61
N SER A 157 4.59 -24.52 -4.41
CA SER A 157 5.77 -24.54 -3.54
C SER A 157 7.04 -25.04 -4.21
N LEU A 158 8.19 -24.43 -3.92
CA LEU A 158 9.46 -25.15 -3.78
C LEU A 158 10.55 -24.32 -3.09
N GLY A 159 11.19 -24.92 -2.08
CA GLY A 159 12.64 -24.92 -1.81
C GLY A 159 13.42 -23.60 -1.72
N ILE A 160 14.12 -23.43 -0.60
CA ILE A 160 14.95 -22.27 -0.19
C ILE A 160 16.27 -22.15 -1.03
N ALA A 161 16.19 -22.26 -2.35
CA ALA A 161 17.34 -22.04 -3.26
C ALA A 161 17.00 -21.22 -4.52
N ALA A 162 15.78 -20.66 -4.61
CA ALA A 162 15.26 -20.02 -5.82
C ALA A 162 15.06 -18.49 -5.72
N ALA A 163 15.78 -17.80 -4.83
CA ALA A 163 15.53 -16.38 -4.54
C ALA A 163 15.70 -15.45 -5.76
N ALA A 164 16.62 -15.73 -6.68
CA ALA A 164 16.83 -14.91 -7.87
C ALA A 164 15.74 -15.12 -8.96
N ASN A 165 15.37 -16.37 -9.25
CA ASN A 165 14.36 -16.66 -10.29
C ASN A 165 12.93 -16.35 -9.84
N HIS A 166 12.64 -16.40 -8.53
CA HIS A 166 11.31 -16.02 -8.03
C HIS A 166 11.10 -14.51 -8.06
N PHE A 167 12.17 -13.72 -7.87
CA PHE A 167 12.06 -12.27 -7.93
C PHE A 167 11.66 -11.77 -9.33
N CYS A 168 12.22 -12.37 -10.38
CA CYS A 168 11.84 -12.07 -11.76
C CYS A 168 10.34 -12.35 -12.03
N PHE A 169 9.78 -13.39 -11.41
CA PHE A 169 8.34 -13.67 -11.46
C PHE A 169 7.49 -12.63 -10.70
N PHE A 170 7.96 -12.14 -9.55
CA PHE A 170 7.27 -11.09 -8.79
C PHE A 170 7.29 -9.74 -9.51
N LEU A 171 8.40 -9.43 -10.17
CA LEU A 171 8.55 -8.24 -11.00
C LEU A 171 7.61 -8.30 -12.21
N CYS A 172 7.50 -9.47 -12.84
CA CYS A 172 6.52 -9.72 -13.90
C CYS A 172 5.06 -9.55 -13.42
N LEU A 173 4.74 -9.96 -12.18
CA LEU A 173 3.44 -9.71 -11.55
C LEU A 173 3.15 -8.21 -11.32
N LEU A 174 4.16 -7.42 -10.96
CA LEU A 174 4.02 -5.96 -10.83
C LEU A 174 3.82 -5.30 -12.20
N ILE A 175 4.60 -5.71 -13.21
CA ILE A 175 4.53 -5.17 -14.57
C ILE A 175 3.21 -5.53 -15.27
N THR A 176 2.71 -6.75 -15.11
CA THR A 176 1.46 -7.21 -15.76
C THR A 176 0.18 -6.65 -15.13
N GLN A 177 0.27 -6.03 -13.95
CA GLN A 177 -0.86 -5.36 -13.27
C GLN A 177 -0.83 -3.82 -13.40
N SER A 178 0.12 -3.29 -14.18
CA SER A 178 0.26 -1.86 -14.51
C SER A 178 -0.51 -1.49 -15.77
#